data_AF-A0A1G6RE53-F1
#
_entry.id   AF-A0A1G6RE53-F1
#
_cell.length_a   1.000
_cell.length_b   1.000
_cell.length_c   1.000
_cell.angle_alpha   90.00
_cell.angle_beta   90.00
_cell.angle_gamma   90.00
#
_symmetry.space_group_name_H-M   'P 1'
#
loop_
_entity.id
_entity.type
_entity.pdbx_description
1 polymer ?
#
loop_
_entity_poly.entity_id
_entity_poly.type
_entity_poly.pdbx_seq_one_letter_code
_entity_poly.pdbx_strand_id
1 'polypeptide(L)'
;MERRHFIYLAGGLGVSYAANVFAADQVGEALDGYWLVSVEGQERERLLLITGARSDAGAIRVDDAVYGWLDAGMAPVKGWTGKVDGNQLLLNFITPASSAIQVTLNAGETSLSGTFQATGKPARMVRFTKLDPAEIADLRAAAKAARLARSSPSQKPSSPAANDQVVATGGEYHASRSSRIVFLYVGSFDCPGCRGYEAEYFGRMDKMASTFPEFKAITYEKVKLGSFRAPIRADDLPESLRWAMAPQADGKPLLHTRGYPFFAAFVDDHLWAQGHGVSGLETLVLPQLRRAMAEKSAS
;
A
#
# COMPACT_ATOMS: atom_id res chain seq x y z
N MET A 1 -71.91 7.45 -26.04
CA MET A 1 -71.02 6.39 -26.53
C MET A 1 -69.80 6.35 -25.63
N GLU A 2 -69.77 5.43 -24.68
CA GLU A 2 -68.68 5.27 -23.72
C GLU A 2 -67.49 4.56 -24.35
N ARG A 3 -66.30 5.14 -24.27
CA ARG A 3 -65.03 4.49 -24.64
C ARG A 3 -64.39 3.92 -23.38
N ARG A 4 -64.40 2.59 -23.27
CA ARG A 4 -63.68 1.84 -22.23
C ARG A 4 -62.22 1.70 -22.66
N HIS A 5 -61.30 2.24 -21.87
CA HIS A 5 -59.86 2.02 -22.02
C HIS A 5 -59.46 0.71 -21.35
N PHE A 6 -59.04 -0.27 -22.15
CA PHE A 6 -58.36 -1.47 -21.68
C PHE A 6 -56.88 -1.16 -21.46
N ILE A 7 -56.43 -1.21 -20.20
CA ILE A 7 -55.01 -1.17 -19.85
C ILE A 7 -54.49 -2.60 -19.97
N TYR A 8 -53.64 -2.85 -20.96
CA TYR A 8 -52.85 -4.08 -21.05
C TYR A 8 -51.58 -3.93 -20.21
N LEU A 9 -51.56 -4.58 -19.04
CA LEU A 9 -50.35 -4.85 -18.28
C LEU A 9 -49.58 -5.98 -18.98
N ALA A 10 -48.70 -5.62 -19.91
CA ALA A 10 -47.73 -6.55 -20.48
C ALA A 10 -46.60 -6.77 -19.47
N GLY A 11 -46.52 -7.98 -18.91
CA GLY A 11 -45.44 -8.40 -18.02
C GLY A 11 -44.10 -8.45 -18.74
N GLY A 12 -43.25 -7.47 -18.46
CA GLY A 12 -41.83 -7.47 -18.84
C GLY A 12 -40.99 -8.28 -17.85
N LEU A 13 -41.17 -9.60 -17.82
CA LEU A 13 -40.22 -10.53 -17.20
C LEU A 13 -39.33 -11.09 -18.31
N GLY A 14 -38.38 -10.29 -18.77
CA GLY A 14 -37.48 -10.72 -19.82
C GLY A 14 -36.19 -9.91 -19.81
N VAL A 15 -35.09 -10.63 -19.64
CA VAL A 15 -33.72 -10.23 -20.03
C VAL A 15 -32.95 -9.37 -19.02
N SER A 16 -32.52 -9.98 -17.91
CA SER A 16 -31.37 -9.48 -17.12
C SER A 16 -30.21 -10.49 -17.00
N TYR A 17 -30.30 -11.68 -17.59
CA TYR A 17 -29.27 -12.73 -17.41
C TYR A 17 -28.03 -12.54 -18.30
N ALA A 18 -28.14 -11.87 -19.45
CA ALA A 18 -27.03 -11.79 -20.41
C ALA A 18 -25.92 -10.80 -20.00
N ALA A 19 -26.22 -9.75 -19.23
CA ALA A 19 -25.23 -8.75 -18.83
C ALA A 19 -24.21 -9.29 -17.79
N ASN A 20 -24.61 -10.29 -16.99
CA ASN A 20 -23.76 -10.80 -15.91
C ASN A 20 -22.69 -11.80 -16.41
N VAL A 21 -22.92 -12.50 -17.52
CA VAL A 21 -21.98 -13.51 -18.01
C VAL A 21 -20.73 -12.85 -18.61
N PHE A 22 -20.89 -11.77 -19.38
CA PHE A 22 -19.76 -11.03 -19.95
C PHE A 22 -18.88 -10.35 -18.89
N ALA A 23 -19.46 -9.96 -17.75
CA ALA A 23 -18.70 -9.38 -16.65
C ALA A 23 -17.80 -10.44 -15.96
N ALA A 24 -18.26 -11.68 -15.85
CA ALA A 24 -17.52 -12.74 -15.17
C ALA A 24 -16.26 -13.18 -15.94
N ASP A 25 -16.34 -13.26 -17.27
CA ASP A 25 -15.20 -13.65 -18.10
C ASP A 25 -14.09 -12.59 -18.09
N GLN A 26 -14.45 -11.31 -18.15
CA GLN A 26 -13.48 -10.21 -18.02
C GLN A 26 -12.79 -10.19 -16.66
N VAL A 27 -13.51 -10.54 -15.58
CA VAL A 27 -12.91 -10.63 -14.23
C VAL A 27 -11.91 -11.77 -14.14
N GLY A 28 -12.19 -12.91 -14.78
CA GLY A 28 -11.27 -14.03 -14.86
C GLY A 28 -9.96 -13.65 -15.55
N GLU A 29 -10.05 -13.12 -16.77
CA GLU A 29 -8.87 -12.70 -17.55
C GLU A 29 -8.10 -11.55 -16.87
N ALA A 30 -8.80 -10.67 -16.14
CA ALA A 30 -8.18 -9.61 -15.38
C ALA A 30 -7.30 -10.11 -14.22
N LEU A 31 -7.39 -11.38 -13.82
CA LEU A 31 -6.50 -11.98 -12.83
C LEU A 31 -5.15 -12.42 -13.39
N ASP A 32 -5.05 -12.66 -14.70
CA ASP A 32 -3.81 -13.15 -15.28
C ASP A 32 -2.69 -12.11 -15.17
N GLY A 33 -1.51 -12.59 -14.82
CA GLY A 33 -0.29 -11.79 -14.72
C GLY A 33 0.31 -11.75 -13.31
N TYR A 34 1.16 -10.75 -13.11
CA TYR A 34 1.96 -10.60 -11.91
C TYR A 34 1.27 -9.69 -10.89
N TRP A 35 1.31 -10.13 -9.63
CA TRP A 35 0.74 -9.45 -8.49
C TRP A 35 1.80 -9.30 -7.40
N LEU A 36 2.17 -8.05 -7.09
CA LEU A 36 2.97 -7.74 -5.93
C LEU A 36 2.12 -7.95 -4.67
N VAL A 37 2.62 -8.75 -3.74
CA VAL A 37 1.92 -9.10 -2.50
C VAL A 37 2.65 -8.49 -1.31
N SER A 38 1.98 -7.54 -0.65
CA SER A 38 2.46 -6.83 0.53
C SER A 38 1.67 -7.26 1.75
N VAL A 39 2.36 -7.82 2.76
CA VAL A 39 1.76 -8.27 4.01
C VAL A 39 2.11 -7.27 5.11
N GLU A 40 1.11 -6.85 5.87
CA GLU A 40 1.26 -5.90 6.96
C GLU A 40 2.36 -6.32 7.97
N GLY A 41 3.18 -5.35 8.36
CA GLY A 41 4.29 -5.55 9.29
C GLY A 41 5.36 -6.50 8.76
N GLN A 42 5.50 -6.64 7.43
CA GLN A 42 6.60 -7.35 6.80
C GLN A 42 7.28 -6.46 5.78
N GLU A 43 8.59 -6.25 5.94
CA GLU A 43 9.39 -5.42 5.03
C GLU A 43 9.60 -6.09 3.66
N ARG A 44 9.57 -7.43 3.62
CA ARG A 44 9.91 -8.19 2.42
C ARG A 44 8.66 -8.47 1.59
N GLU A 45 8.68 -7.96 0.36
CA GLU A 45 7.62 -8.15 -0.61
C GLU A 45 7.66 -9.53 -1.27
N ARG A 46 6.50 -9.97 -1.74
CA ARG A 46 6.29 -11.24 -2.40
C ARG A 46 5.69 -11.04 -3.78
N LEU A 47 5.79 -12.06 -4.61
CA LEU A 47 5.21 -12.09 -5.94
C LEU A 47 4.26 -13.27 -6.02
N LEU A 48 3.11 -13.03 -6.62
CA LEU A 48 2.17 -14.05 -7.10
C LEU A 48 2.09 -13.90 -8.62
N LEU A 49 2.20 -15.00 -9.35
CA LEU A 49 1.93 -15.05 -10.78
C LEU A 49 0.76 -16.00 -10.99
N ILE A 50 -0.27 -15.53 -11.67
CA ILE A 50 -1.46 -16.30 -12.04
C ILE A 50 -1.46 -16.41 -13.57
N THR A 51 -1.74 -17.61 -14.08
CA THR A 51 -1.86 -17.87 -15.52
C THR A 51 -3.07 -18.74 -15.84
N GLY A 52 -3.76 -18.42 -16.94
CA GLY A 52 -4.91 -19.18 -17.41
C GLY A 52 -6.15 -18.99 -16.54
N ALA A 53 -6.27 -17.84 -15.88
CA ALA A 53 -7.43 -17.49 -15.09
C ALA A 53 -8.66 -17.29 -15.98
N ARG A 54 -9.73 -18.02 -15.67
CA ARG A 54 -11.00 -17.99 -16.39
C ARG A 54 -12.17 -18.19 -15.43
N SER A 55 -13.31 -17.58 -15.77
CA SER A 55 -14.57 -17.84 -15.09
C SER A 55 -15.26 -19.05 -15.72
N ASP A 56 -15.79 -19.94 -14.90
CA ASP A 56 -16.60 -21.09 -15.30
C ASP A 56 -17.78 -21.22 -14.33
N ALA A 57 -18.97 -20.86 -14.82
CA ALA A 57 -20.21 -20.83 -14.04
C ALA A 57 -20.10 -20.05 -12.70
N GLY A 58 -19.35 -18.94 -12.70
CA GLY A 58 -19.15 -18.08 -11.52
C GLY A 58 -18.05 -18.53 -10.56
N ALA A 59 -17.44 -19.69 -10.81
CA ALA A 59 -16.20 -20.10 -10.16
C ALA A 59 -14.99 -19.64 -10.99
N ILE A 60 -13.92 -19.20 -10.34
CA ILE A 60 -12.66 -18.90 -11.04
C ILE A 60 -11.77 -20.14 -11.01
N ARG A 61 -11.34 -20.55 -12.20
CA ARG A 61 -10.32 -21.57 -12.42
C ARG A 61 -9.04 -20.90 -12.88
N VAL A 62 -7.90 -21.43 -12.44
CA VAL A 62 -6.56 -21.01 -12.87
C VAL A 62 -5.81 -22.26 -13.31
N ASP A 63 -5.02 -22.16 -14.37
CA ASP A 63 -4.23 -23.30 -14.85
C ASP A 63 -2.97 -23.48 -14.01
N ASP A 64 -2.30 -22.38 -13.67
CA ASP A 64 -1.16 -22.37 -12.74
C ASP A 64 -1.14 -21.08 -11.92
N ALA A 65 -0.63 -21.20 -10.69
CA ALA A 65 -0.40 -20.09 -9.80
C ALA A 65 0.83 -20.38 -8.92
N VAL A 66 1.84 -19.53 -9.03
CA VAL A 66 3.10 -19.64 -8.28
C VAL A 66 3.28 -18.44 -7.37
N TYR A 67 3.82 -18.68 -6.18
CA TYR A 67 4.01 -17.68 -5.13
C TYR A 67 5.40 -17.78 -4.51
N GLY A 68 6.03 -16.65 -4.23
CA GLY A 68 7.34 -16.63 -3.61
C GLY A 68 7.81 -15.24 -3.24
N TRP A 69 9.06 -15.16 -2.80
CA TRP A 69 9.68 -13.86 -2.55
C TRP A 69 10.05 -13.20 -3.87
N LEU A 70 9.93 -11.87 -3.92
CA LEU A 70 10.28 -11.08 -5.10
C LEU A 70 11.72 -11.34 -5.57
N ASP A 71 12.65 -11.49 -4.63
CA ASP A 71 14.09 -11.72 -4.82
C ASP A 71 14.52 -13.19 -4.80
N ALA A 72 13.58 -14.14 -4.78
CA ALA A 72 13.88 -15.58 -4.75
C ALA A 72 13.04 -16.39 -5.74
N GLY A 73 13.14 -17.72 -5.63
CA GLY A 73 12.29 -18.65 -6.36
C GLY A 73 10.84 -18.58 -5.91
N MET A 74 9.95 -18.99 -6.81
CA MET A 74 8.52 -19.12 -6.57
C MET A 74 8.15 -20.60 -6.65
N ALA A 75 7.11 -21.00 -5.91
CA ALA A 75 6.62 -22.37 -5.92
C ALA A 75 5.09 -22.39 -6.06
N PRO A 76 4.50 -23.48 -6.58
CA PRO A 76 3.05 -23.57 -6.78
C PRO A 76 2.28 -23.38 -5.48
N VAL A 77 1.17 -22.65 -5.56
CA VAL A 77 0.20 -22.55 -4.45
C VAL A 77 -0.71 -23.78 -4.43
N LYS A 78 -1.40 -24.00 -3.32
CA LYS A 78 -2.33 -25.12 -3.12
C LYS A 78 -3.72 -24.62 -2.74
N GLY A 79 -4.74 -25.47 -2.92
CA GLY A 79 -6.09 -25.16 -2.45
C GLY A 79 -6.66 -23.88 -3.06
N TRP A 80 -6.33 -23.59 -4.32
CA TRP A 80 -6.85 -22.42 -5.02
C TRP A 80 -8.37 -22.56 -5.17
N THR A 81 -9.08 -21.52 -4.75
CA THR A 81 -10.51 -21.36 -4.97
C THR A 81 -10.76 -19.90 -5.32
N GLY A 82 -11.62 -19.66 -6.30
CA GLY A 82 -12.13 -18.32 -6.55
C GLY A 82 -13.61 -18.37 -6.90
N LYS A 83 -14.35 -17.35 -6.48
CA LYS A 83 -15.79 -17.22 -6.74
C LYS A 83 -16.12 -15.76 -7.00
N VAL A 84 -16.93 -15.53 -8.02
CA VAL A 84 -17.59 -14.25 -8.26
C VAL A 84 -18.88 -14.22 -7.44
N ASP A 85 -19.02 -13.23 -6.56
CA ASP A 85 -20.19 -12.99 -5.73
C ASP A 85 -20.68 -11.55 -5.94
N GLY A 86 -21.66 -11.39 -6.84
CA GLY A 86 -22.09 -10.08 -7.31
C GLY A 86 -20.96 -9.31 -7.99
N ASN A 87 -20.60 -8.16 -7.44
CA ASN A 87 -19.50 -7.31 -7.95
C ASN A 87 -18.16 -7.60 -7.27
N GLN A 88 -18.09 -8.66 -6.47
CA GLN A 88 -16.88 -9.03 -5.75
C GLN A 88 -16.31 -10.33 -6.29
N LEU A 89 -15.00 -10.39 -6.41
CA LEU A 89 -14.26 -11.61 -6.63
C LEU A 89 -13.57 -11.98 -5.32
N LEU A 90 -13.88 -13.17 -4.82
CA LEU A 90 -13.25 -13.77 -3.65
C LEU A 90 -12.23 -14.80 -4.12
N LEU A 91 -10.99 -14.69 -3.66
CA LEU A 91 -9.92 -15.66 -3.91
C LEU A 91 -9.38 -16.20 -2.60
N ASN A 92 -9.19 -17.52 -2.51
CA ASN A 92 -8.49 -18.16 -1.41
C ASN A 92 -7.46 -19.16 -1.92
N PHE A 93 -6.30 -19.20 -1.28
CA PHE A 93 -5.27 -20.21 -1.55
C PHE A 93 -4.32 -20.38 -0.37
N ILE A 94 -3.57 -21.48 -0.39
CA ILE A 94 -2.51 -21.81 0.57
C ILE A 94 -1.15 -21.63 -0.10
N THR A 95 -0.32 -20.79 0.50
CA THR A 95 1.06 -20.54 0.04
C THR A 95 1.96 -21.78 0.25
N PRO A 96 3.12 -21.85 -0.42
CA PRO A 96 4.12 -22.91 -0.18
C PRO A 96 4.58 -23.05 1.27
N ALA A 97 4.47 -21.97 2.06
CA ALA A 97 4.80 -21.94 3.49
C ALA A 97 3.59 -22.24 4.40
N SER A 98 2.54 -22.88 3.88
CA SER A 98 1.32 -23.26 4.61
C SER A 98 0.55 -22.11 5.26
N SER A 99 0.78 -20.87 4.80
CA SER A 99 -0.04 -19.72 5.18
C SER A 99 -1.27 -19.61 4.26
N ALA A 100 -2.43 -19.32 4.83
CA ALA A 100 -3.66 -19.08 4.10
C ALA A 100 -3.76 -17.60 3.68
N ILE A 101 -4.23 -17.37 2.47
CA ILE A 101 -4.56 -16.03 1.97
C ILE A 101 -6.01 -16.04 1.50
N GLN A 102 -6.76 -15.02 1.91
CA GLN A 102 -8.10 -14.72 1.45
C GLN A 102 -8.13 -13.26 1.01
N VAL A 103 -8.47 -12.98 -0.24
CA VAL A 103 -8.55 -11.62 -0.78
C VAL A 103 -9.85 -11.39 -1.53
N THR A 104 -10.30 -10.14 -1.49
CA THR A 104 -11.47 -9.67 -2.23
C THR A 104 -11.04 -8.59 -3.22
N LEU A 105 -11.58 -8.64 -4.43
CA LEU A 105 -11.47 -7.60 -5.44
C LEU A 105 -12.87 -7.10 -5.76
N ASN A 106 -13.11 -5.78 -5.67
CA ASN A 106 -14.35 -5.21 -6.18
C ASN A 106 -14.19 -4.86 -7.68
N ALA A 107 -15.27 -4.96 -8.43
CA ALA A 107 -15.29 -4.56 -9.84
C ALA A 107 -14.76 -3.13 -10.04
N GLY A 108 -13.79 -2.96 -10.94
CA GLY A 108 -13.15 -1.68 -11.24
C GLY A 108 -11.93 -1.34 -10.37
N GLU A 109 -11.62 -2.12 -9.34
CA GLU A 109 -10.38 -1.96 -8.57
C GLU A 109 -9.19 -2.58 -9.30
N THR A 110 -8.00 -2.03 -9.08
CA THR A 110 -6.71 -2.54 -9.61
C THR A 110 -5.87 -3.25 -8.54
N SER A 111 -6.40 -3.33 -7.32
CA SER A 111 -5.76 -3.93 -6.16
C SER A 111 -6.72 -4.84 -5.41
N LEU A 112 -6.25 -5.99 -4.94
CA LEU A 112 -7.01 -6.83 -4.01
C LEU A 112 -6.56 -6.55 -2.58
N SER A 113 -7.48 -6.65 -1.64
CA SER A 113 -7.16 -6.58 -0.21
C SER A 113 -7.79 -7.74 0.54
N GLY A 114 -7.16 -8.17 1.63
CA GLY A 114 -7.73 -9.22 2.47
C GLY A 114 -6.81 -9.62 3.61
N THR A 115 -6.83 -10.90 3.96
CA THR A 115 -6.13 -11.46 5.11
C THR A 115 -5.06 -12.46 4.71
N PHE A 116 -3.94 -12.40 5.42
CA PHE A 116 -2.85 -13.36 5.40
C PHE A 116 -2.75 -14.00 6.79
N GLN A 117 -2.92 -15.32 6.88
CA GLN A 117 -2.85 -16.06 8.13
C GLN A 117 -1.75 -17.12 8.06
N ALA A 118 -0.63 -16.83 8.73
CA ALA A 118 0.42 -17.82 8.95
C ALA A 118 0.02 -18.81 10.05
N THR A 119 0.48 -20.05 9.95
CA THR A 119 0.21 -21.10 10.95
C THR A 119 0.61 -20.63 12.35
N GLY A 120 -0.34 -20.64 13.29
CA GLY A 120 -0.11 -20.25 14.68
C GLY A 120 0.10 -18.75 14.92
N LYS A 121 -0.13 -17.89 13.93
CA LYS A 121 -0.01 -16.43 14.08
C LYS A 121 -1.36 -15.74 13.84
N PRO A 122 -1.58 -14.55 14.44
CA PRO A 122 -2.74 -13.72 14.13
C PRO A 122 -2.80 -13.40 12.63
N ALA A 123 -4.02 -13.27 12.09
CA ALA A 123 -4.23 -12.80 10.73
C ALA A 123 -3.70 -11.36 10.59
N ARG A 124 -3.12 -11.08 9.44
CA ARG A 124 -2.58 -9.76 9.07
C ARG A 124 -3.23 -9.29 7.78
N MET A 125 -3.29 -7.99 7.57
CA MET A 125 -3.77 -7.47 6.29
C MET A 125 -2.79 -7.78 5.17
N VAL A 126 -3.31 -8.10 3.99
CA VAL A 126 -2.53 -8.30 2.76
C VAL A 126 -3.12 -7.49 1.62
N ARG A 127 -2.26 -6.88 0.81
CA ARG A 127 -2.62 -6.11 -0.38
C ARG A 127 -1.91 -6.68 -1.60
N PHE A 128 -2.66 -6.82 -2.69
CA PHE A 128 -2.16 -7.29 -3.97
C PHE A 128 -2.25 -6.14 -4.97
N THR A 129 -1.17 -5.86 -5.68
CA THR A 129 -1.14 -4.84 -6.73
C THR A 129 -0.73 -5.48 -8.04
N LYS A 130 -1.56 -5.33 -9.08
CA LYS A 130 -1.22 -5.85 -10.41
C LYS A 130 -0.08 -5.02 -10.99
N LEU A 131 0.94 -5.69 -11.52
CA LEU A 131 2.09 -5.06 -12.14
C LEU A 131 2.31 -5.58 -13.55
N ASP A 132 2.86 -4.72 -14.40
CA ASP A 132 3.28 -5.17 -15.73
C ASP A 132 4.60 -5.97 -15.65
N PRO A 133 4.91 -6.80 -16.68
CA PRO A 133 6.13 -7.62 -16.66
C PRO A 133 7.44 -6.82 -16.58
N ALA A 134 7.47 -5.59 -17.10
CA ALA A 134 8.68 -4.75 -17.08
C ALA A 134 8.93 -4.19 -15.68
N GLU A 135 7.90 -3.70 -15.01
CA GLU A 135 7.95 -3.26 -13.60
C GLU A 135 8.41 -4.39 -12.69
N ILE A 136 7.95 -5.62 -12.93
CA ILE A 136 8.42 -6.81 -12.19
C ILE A 136 9.89 -7.07 -12.42
N ALA A 137 10.38 -6.98 -13.66
CA ALA A 137 11.80 -7.18 -13.95
C ALA A 137 12.68 -6.19 -13.16
N ASP A 138 12.28 -4.92 -13.14
CA ASP A 138 12.96 -3.85 -12.39
C ASP A 138 12.92 -4.11 -10.88
N LEU A 139 11.75 -4.45 -10.33
CA LEU A 139 11.57 -4.75 -8.92
C LEU A 139 12.40 -5.96 -8.48
N ARG A 140 12.43 -7.03 -9.29
CA ARG A 140 13.25 -8.22 -9.00
C ARG A 140 14.75 -7.90 -9.06
N ALA A 141 15.17 -7.09 -10.03
CA ALA A 141 16.57 -6.64 -10.12
C ALA A 141 16.98 -5.81 -8.89
N ALA A 142 16.13 -4.86 -8.48
CA ALA A 142 16.36 -4.04 -7.29
C ALA A 142 16.39 -4.88 -6.01
N ALA A 143 15.42 -5.79 -5.83
CA ALA A 143 15.35 -6.64 -4.64
C ALA A 143 16.53 -7.63 -4.58
N LYS A 144 16.97 -8.18 -5.71
CA LYS A 144 18.17 -9.02 -5.80
C LYS A 144 19.45 -8.23 -5.45
N ALA A 145 19.59 -7.01 -5.96
CA ALA A 145 20.72 -6.15 -5.62
C ALA A 145 20.75 -5.82 -4.12
N ALA A 146 19.60 -5.49 -3.53
CA ALA A 146 19.47 -5.24 -2.10
C ALA A 146 19.79 -6.49 -1.26
N ARG A 147 19.40 -7.68 -1.71
CA ARG A 147 19.78 -8.94 -1.05
C ARG A 147 21.28 -9.17 -1.10
N LEU A 148 21.92 -8.99 -2.26
CA LEU A 148 23.36 -9.14 -2.42
C LEU A 148 24.14 -8.14 -1.54
N ALA A 149 23.70 -6.89 -1.49
CA ALA A 149 24.28 -5.88 -0.61
C ALA A 149 24.23 -6.29 0.87
N ARG A 150 23.12 -6.91 1.32
CA ARG A 150 22.97 -7.43 2.70
C ARG A 150 23.76 -8.70 2.98
N SER A 151 24.09 -9.50 1.95
CA SER A 151 24.77 -10.79 2.11
C SER A 151 26.28 -10.73 1.87
N SER A 152 26.81 -9.60 1.41
CA SER A 152 28.25 -9.34 1.39
C SER A 152 28.81 -9.37 2.82
N PRO A 153 29.80 -10.22 3.14
CA PRO A 153 30.36 -10.38 4.48
C PRO A 153 31.21 -9.19 4.97
N SER A 154 31.18 -8.06 4.25
CA SER A 154 31.93 -6.86 4.61
C SER A 154 31.19 -6.06 5.68
N GLN A 155 31.85 -5.99 6.84
CA GLN A 155 31.51 -5.19 8.01
C GLN A 155 30.13 -5.50 8.56
N LYS A 156 30.11 -6.38 9.58
CA LYS A 156 29.15 -6.36 10.68
C LYS A 156 28.92 -4.89 11.07
N PRO A 157 27.86 -4.21 10.58
CA PRO A 157 27.44 -3.00 11.24
C PRO A 157 26.98 -3.55 12.58
N SER A 158 27.52 -3.06 13.68
CA SER A 158 26.86 -3.21 14.98
C SER A 158 25.46 -2.62 14.81
N SER A 159 24.50 -3.46 14.41
CA SER A 159 23.14 -3.07 14.14
C SER A 159 22.44 -3.05 15.49
N PRO A 160 22.11 -1.87 16.05
CA PRO A 160 21.04 -1.84 17.03
C PRO A 160 19.75 -2.24 16.29
N ALA A 161 18.80 -2.81 17.04
CA ALA A 161 17.52 -3.28 16.54
C ALA A 161 16.82 -2.25 15.60
N ALA A 162 15.96 -2.78 14.73
CA ALA A 162 15.03 -2.02 13.90
C ALA A 162 14.19 -1.06 14.76
N ASN A 163 14.71 0.14 14.96
CA ASN A 163 13.99 1.26 15.54
C ASN A 163 13.29 1.99 14.39
N ASP A 164 12.22 1.39 13.87
CA ASP A 164 11.07 2.17 13.43
C ASP A 164 10.51 2.81 14.72
N GLN A 165 11.17 3.88 15.14
CA GLN A 165 10.82 4.60 16.33
C GLN A 165 9.67 5.55 16.01
N VAL A 166 8.54 5.34 16.67
CA VAL A 166 7.82 6.50 17.21
C VAL A 166 8.87 7.22 18.05
N VAL A 167 9.35 8.36 17.56
CA VAL A 167 10.33 9.15 18.29
C VAL A 167 9.55 9.72 19.46
N ALA A 168 9.57 9.00 20.59
CA ALA A 168 9.13 9.53 21.86
C ALA A 168 10.14 10.62 22.22
N THR A 169 9.96 11.81 21.67
CA THR A 169 10.56 13.02 22.22
C THR A 169 10.19 13.01 23.70
N GLY A 170 11.17 13.00 24.59
CA GLY A 170 11.02 12.67 26.02
C GLY A 170 10.18 13.63 26.88
N GLY A 171 9.22 14.35 26.30
CA GLY A 171 8.13 15.03 26.97
C GLY A 171 6.82 14.75 26.23
N GLU A 172 5.72 14.61 26.97
CA GLU A 172 4.37 14.58 26.38
C GLU A 172 4.10 15.92 25.69
N TYR A 173 4.50 16.02 24.43
CA TYR A 173 4.20 17.16 23.60
C TYR A 173 2.77 17.01 23.07
N HIS A 174 1.92 18.01 23.33
CA HIS A 174 0.53 18.03 22.90
C HIS A 174 0.29 19.16 21.90
N ALA A 175 -0.53 18.91 20.87
CA ALA A 175 -0.90 19.94 19.92
C ALA A 175 -1.93 20.90 20.53
N SER A 176 -1.64 22.20 20.47
CA SER A 176 -2.52 23.30 20.89
C SER A 176 -3.33 23.86 19.71
N ARG A 177 -4.32 24.74 19.97
CA ARG A 177 -5.08 25.45 18.91
C ARG A 177 -4.19 26.18 17.91
N SER A 178 -3.06 26.71 18.36
CA SER A 178 -2.12 27.46 17.53
C SER A 178 -1.06 26.59 16.86
N SER A 179 -1.03 25.28 17.14
CA SER A 179 0.04 24.41 16.67
C SER A 179 0.08 24.31 15.14
N ARG A 180 1.29 24.40 14.59
CA ARG A 180 1.60 24.15 13.19
C ARG A 180 1.86 22.66 13.00
N ILE A 181 1.03 22.02 12.18
CA ILE A 181 1.15 20.59 11.86
C ILE A 181 1.65 20.48 10.42
N VAL A 182 2.79 19.80 10.23
CA VAL A 182 3.43 19.61 8.93
C VAL A 182 3.50 18.13 8.60
N PHE A 183 3.06 17.76 7.41
CA PHE A 183 3.31 16.46 6.82
C PHE A 183 4.36 16.61 5.72
N LEU A 184 5.52 15.99 5.92
CA LEU A 184 6.60 15.93 4.96
C LEU A 184 6.51 14.61 4.17
N TYR A 185 6.43 14.72 2.86
CA TYR A 185 6.65 13.61 1.92
C TYR A 185 7.95 13.83 1.17
N VAL A 186 8.79 12.79 1.15
CA VAL A 186 10.01 12.76 0.34
C VAL A 186 9.95 11.56 -0.58
N GLY A 187 10.08 11.82 -1.88
CA GLY A 187 10.21 10.80 -2.90
C GLY A 187 11.34 11.13 -3.87
N SER A 188 11.53 10.27 -4.86
CA SER A 188 12.39 10.56 -6.01
C SER A 188 11.65 10.38 -7.33
N PHE A 189 12.25 10.82 -8.42
CA PHE A 189 11.73 10.62 -9.78
C PHE A 189 11.86 9.16 -10.26
N ASP A 190 12.93 8.49 -9.85
CA ASP A 190 13.27 7.11 -10.25
C ASP A 190 12.75 6.02 -9.29
N CYS A 191 11.93 6.38 -8.30
CA CYS A 191 11.36 5.46 -7.30
C CYS A 191 9.97 4.96 -7.72
N PRO A 192 9.80 3.66 -8.09
CA PRO A 192 8.49 3.12 -8.47
C PRO A 192 7.45 3.23 -7.36
N GLY A 193 7.81 2.88 -6.12
CA GLY A 193 6.91 3.00 -4.96
C GLY A 193 6.45 4.44 -4.69
N CYS A 194 7.29 5.42 -5.02
CA CYS A 194 6.96 6.83 -4.88
C CYS A 194 5.94 7.27 -5.94
N ARG A 195 6.09 6.80 -7.19
CA ARG A 195 5.11 7.05 -8.26
C ARG A 195 3.77 6.40 -7.95
N GLY A 196 3.78 5.16 -7.45
CA GLY A 196 2.59 4.44 -7.01
C GLY A 196 1.84 5.21 -5.93
N TYR A 197 2.55 5.62 -4.87
CA TYR A 197 2.00 6.46 -3.81
C TYR A 197 1.35 7.75 -4.34
N GLU A 198 2.05 8.50 -5.20
CA GLU A 198 1.52 9.77 -5.72
C GLU A 198 0.28 9.57 -6.58
N ALA A 199 0.30 8.56 -7.45
CA ALA A 199 -0.83 8.23 -8.30
C ALA A 199 -2.07 7.80 -7.50
N GLU A 200 -1.86 7.09 -6.38
CA GLU A 200 -2.92 6.57 -5.53
C GLU A 200 -3.47 7.64 -4.55
N TYR A 201 -2.60 8.36 -3.84
CA TYR A 201 -3.02 9.27 -2.77
C TYR A 201 -3.43 10.64 -3.26
N PHE A 202 -2.81 11.16 -4.32
CA PHE A 202 -3.07 12.51 -4.85
C PHE A 202 -3.52 12.52 -6.30
N GLY A 203 -3.41 11.39 -6.99
CA GLY A 203 -3.82 11.25 -8.37
C GLY A 203 -5.23 10.68 -8.50
N ARG A 204 -5.31 9.50 -9.12
CA ARG A 204 -6.56 8.91 -9.66
C ARG A 204 -7.57 8.52 -8.59
N MET A 205 -7.11 8.18 -7.37
CA MET A 205 -7.99 7.67 -6.32
C MET A 205 -8.26 8.67 -5.20
N ASP A 206 -7.55 9.80 -5.17
CA ASP A 206 -7.65 10.81 -4.11
C ASP A 206 -7.71 10.20 -2.69
N LYS A 207 -6.88 9.16 -2.45
CA LYS A 207 -6.93 8.42 -1.17
C LYS A 207 -6.59 9.32 0.02
N MET A 208 -5.78 10.36 -0.16
CA MET A 208 -5.44 11.25 0.94
C MET A 208 -6.69 11.97 1.46
N ALA A 209 -7.47 12.60 0.58
CA ALA A 209 -8.66 13.34 1.00
C ALA A 209 -9.75 12.42 1.59
N SER A 210 -9.90 11.21 1.06
CA SER A 210 -10.91 10.25 1.56
C SER A 210 -10.51 9.58 2.87
N THR A 211 -9.22 9.28 3.08
CA THR A 211 -8.73 8.62 4.30
C THR A 211 -8.37 9.60 5.42
N PHE A 212 -8.10 10.85 5.09
CA PHE A 212 -7.79 11.90 6.06
C PHE A 212 -8.38 13.25 5.62
N PRO A 213 -9.70 13.46 5.81
CA PRO A 213 -10.39 14.68 5.36
C PRO A 213 -9.79 15.98 5.92
N GLU A 214 -9.21 15.92 7.12
CA GLU A 214 -8.55 17.03 7.80
C GLU A 214 -7.20 17.41 7.19
N PHE A 215 -6.71 16.65 6.18
CA PHE A 215 -5.45 16.91 5.50
C PHE A 215 -5.32 18.33 4.94
N LYS A 216 -6.45 18.97 4.58
CA LYS A 216 -6.44 20.35 4.09
C LYS A 216 -6.04 21.38 5.15
N ALA A 217 -6.11 21.01 6.43
CA ALA A 217 -5.78 21.88 7.56
C ALA A 217 -4.31 21.75 8.03
N ILE A 218 -3.52 20.86 7.40
CA ILE A 218 -2.10 20.71 7.69
C ILE A 218 -1.23 21.26 6.55
N THR A 219 -0.01 21.65 6.86
CA THR A 219 0.97 22.04 5.84
C THR A 219 1.54 20.77 5.20
N TYR A 220 1.34 20.60 3.89
CA TYR A 220 1.94 19.50 3.14
C TYR A 220 3.20 19.95 2.41
N GLU A 221 4.35 19.45 2.85
CA GLU A 221 5.65 19.72 2.24
C GLU A 221 6.09 18.52 1.41
N LYS A 222 6.40 18.76 0.13
CA LYS A 222 6.80 17.72 -0.81
C LYS A 222 8.21 17.99 -1.32
N VAL A 223 9.09 17.01 -1.12
CA VAL A 223 10.48 17.03 -1.61
C VAL A 223 10.67 15.93 -2.64
N LYS A 224 11.25 16.30 -3.79
CA LYS A 224 11.57 15.37 -4.88
C LYS A 224 13.07 15.34 -5.14
N LEU A 225 13.67 14.20 -4.86
CA LEU A 225 15.09 13.95 -5.11
C LEU A 225 15.31 13.44 -6.53
N GLY A 226 16.52 13.68 -7.04
CA GLY A 226 16.96 13.14 -8.33
C GLY A 226 16.96 11.61 -8.37
N SER A 227 17.34 10.95 -7.27
CA SER A 227 17.38 9.49 -7.17
C SER A 227 16.96 8.98 -5.79
N PHE A 228 16.33 7.80 -5.72
CA PHE A 228 15.98 7.11 -4.47
C PHE A 228 17.21 6.62 -3.70
N ARG A 229 18.40 6.68 -4.31
CA ARG A 229 19.67 6.40 -3.63
C ARG A 229 20.31 7.65 -3.05
N ALA A 230 19.80 8.85 -3.39
CA ALA A 230 20.33 10.08 -2.84
C ALA A 230 19.93 10.20 -1.37
N PRO A 231 20.86 10.55 -0.46
CA PRO A 231 20.51 10.91 0.90
C PRO A 231 19.76 12.26 0.89
N ILE A 232 18.84 12.46 1.84
CA ILE A 232 18.27 13.79 2.08
C ILE A 232 19.36 14.68 2.66
N ARG A 233 19.53 15.88 2.09
CA ARG A 233 20.38 16.96 2.60
C ARG A 233 19.49 18.06 3.17
N ALA A 234 20.07 18.90 4.03
CA ALA A 234 19.37 20.08 4.54
C ALA A 234 18.86 20.98 3.39
N ASP A 235 19.66 21.14 2.33
CA ASP A 235 19.28 21.98 1.18
C ASP A 235 18.15 21.40 0.32
N ASP A 236 17.88 20.09 0.43
CA ASP A 236 16.74 19.46 -0.24
C ASP A 236 15.41 19.77 0.47
N LEU A 237 15.46 20.19 1.74
CA LEU A 237 14.28 20.50 2.54
C LEU A 237 13.86 21.97 2.40
N PRO A 238 12.55 22.27 2.53
CA PRO A 238 12.09 23.65 2.65
C PRO A 238 12.75 24.30 3.87
N GLU A 239 12.98 25.61 3.81
CA GLU A 239 13.70 26.38 4.84
C GLU A 239 13.19 26.08 6.25
N SER A 240 11.87 26.02 6.41
CA SER A 240 11.20 25.74 7.68
C SER A 240 11.43 24.35 8.27
N LEU A 241 12.03 23.41 7.53
CA LEU A 241 12.33 22.05 7.98
C LEU A 241 13.83 21.72 7.92
N ARG A 242 14.70 22.65 7.49
CA ARG A 242 16.16 22.40 7.40
C ARG A 242 16.77 21.99 8.73
N TRP A 243 16.25 22.53 9.82
CA TRP A 243 16.65 22.21 11.19
C TRP A 243 16.51 20.70 11.50
N ALA A 244 15.59 19.99 10.85
CA ALA A 244 15.39 18.55 11.08
C ALA A 244 16.56 17.69 10.53
N MET A 245 17.42 18.27 9.69
CA MET A 245 18.67 17.66 9.24
C MET A 245 19.88 18.13 10.05
N ALA A 246 19.71 19.05 11.00
CA ALA A 246 20.80 19.48 11.87
C ALA A 246 21.23 18.33 12.80
N PRO A 247 22.54 18.15 13.04
CA PRO A 247 23.02 17.17 14.01
C PRO A 247 22.41 17.41 15.40
N GLN A 248 21.86 16.36 15.99
CA GLN A 248 21.39 16.34 17.37
C GLN A 248 22.57 16.14 18.34
N ALA A 249 22.29 16.06 19.64
CA ALA A 249 23.32 15.83 20.66
C ALA A 249 24.13 14.52 20.45
N ASP A 250 23.54 13.52 19.78
CA ASP A 250 24.20 12.27 19.41
C ASP A 250 24.94 12.33 18.06
N GLY A 251 24.99 13.51 17.44
CA GLY A 251 25.63 13.77 16.16
C GLY A 251 24.82 13.33 14.93
N LYS A 252 23.62 12.77 15.10
CA LYS A 252 22.77 12.31 13.99
C LYS A 252 21.69 13.33 13.66
N PRO A 253 21.24 13.43 12.39
CA PRO A 253 20.07 14.23 12.06
C PRO A 253 18.81 13.64 12.68
N LEU A 254 17.79 14.46 12.91
CA LEU A 254 16.49 14.02 13.43
C LEU A 254 15.74 13.15 12.41
N LEU A 255 15.82 13.50 11.13
CA LEU A 255 15.27 12.68 10.05
C LEU A 255 16.18 11.50 9.73
N HIS A 256 15.62 10.30 9.75
CA HIS A 256 16.31 9.07 9.43
C HIS A 256 15.77 8.49 8.14
N THR A 257 16.56 8.58 7.07
CA THR A 257 16.13 8.15 5.74
C THR A 257 16.76 6.81 5.38
N ARG A 258 15.94 5.74 5.45
CA ARG A 258 16.35 4.38 5.10
C ARG A 258 15.67 3.82 3.85
N GLY A 259 14.66 4.51 3.34
CA GLY A 259 13.91 4.09 2.16
C GLY A 259 12.95 5.15 1.66
N TYR A 260 12.45 4.94 0.45
CA TYR A 260 11.49 5.83 -0.22
C TYR A 260 10.24 5.03 -0.65
N PRO A 261 9.05 5.64 -0.67
CA PRO A 261 8.77 7.00 -0.19
C PRO A 261 9.00 7.16 1.32
N PHE A 262 9.45 8.33 1.74
CA PHE A 262 9.68 8.67 3.15
C PHE A 262 8.63 9.69 3.61
N PHE A 263 8.23 9.55 4.86
CA PHE A 263 7.16 10.33 5.46
C PHE A 263 7.60 10.79 6.85
N ALA A 264 7.28 12.04 7.20
CA ALA A 264 7.44 12.54 8.57
C ALA A 264 6.28 13.46 8.94
N ALA A 265 5.88 13.43 10.21
CA ALA A 265 4.91 14.33 10.81
C ALA A 265 5.60 15.19 11.86
N PHE A 266 5.42 16.50 11.75
CA PHE A 266 5.91 17.48 12.70
C PHE A 266 4.77 18.27 13.33
N VAL A 267 4.89 18.61 14.61
CA VAL A 267 4.04 19.58 15.29
C VAL A 267 4.94 20.58 16.03
N ASP A 268 4.84 21.86 15.67
CA ASP A 268 5.63 22.96 16.26
C ASP A 268 7.13 22.62 16.37
N ASP A 269 7.71 22.18 15.26
CA ASP A 269 9.13 21.79 15.18
C ASP A 269 9.55 20.59 16.04
N HIS A 270 8.59 19.75 16.44
CA HIS A 270 8.84 18.43 17.03
C HIS A 270 8.48 17.32 16.06
N LEU A 271 9.39 16.36 15.84
CA LEU A 271 9.11 15.16 15.07
C LEU A 271 8.26 14.20 15.89
N TRP A 272 7.03 13.93 15.44
CA TRP A 272 6.10 13.02 16.12
C TRP A 272 6.19 11.59 15.58
N ALA A 273 6.34 11.44 14.27
CA ALA A 273 6.51 10.15 13.62
C ALA A 273 7.26 10.31 12.30
N GLN A 274 7.98 9.26 11.92
CA GLN A 274 8.53 9.08 10.59
C GLN A 274 8.39 7.62 10.15
N GLY A 275 8.35 7.38 8.85
CA GLY A 275 8.22 6.03 8.31
C GLY A 275 8.58 5.95 6.83
N HIS A 276 8.84 4.72 6.38
CA HIS A 276 9.17 4.42 4.98
C HIS A 276 8.08 3.57 4.33
N GLY A 277 7.88 3.78 3.03
CA GLY A 277 6.86 3.07 2.26
C GLY A 277 5.44 3.45 2.68
N VAL A 278 4.47 3.00 1.89
CA VAL A 278 3.04 3.24 2.17
C VAL A 278 2.64 2.64 3.52
N SER A 279 3.23 1.50 3.90
CA SER A 279 2.99 0.91 5.22
C SER A 279 3.41 1.84 6.36
N GLY A 280 4.59 2.50 6.28
CA GLY A 280 5.03 3.43 7.30
C GLY A 280 4.14 4.68 7.38
N LEU A 281 3.65 5.15 6.25
CA LEU A 281 2.63 6.21 6.21
C LEU A 281 1.36 5.80 6.94
N GLU A 282 0.77 4.65 6.57
CA GLU A 282 -0.52 4.20 7.08
C GLU A 282 -0.47 3.82 8.56
N THR A 283 0.62 3.20 9.02
CA THR A 283 0.71 2.61 10.36
C THR A 283 1.38 3.51 11.40
N LEU A 284 2.26 4.43 10.99
CA LEU A 284 3.00 5.30 11.91
C LEU A 284 2.60 6.77 11.76
N VAL A 285 2.70 7.31 10.55
CA VAL A 285 2.61 8.77 10.33
C VAL A 285 1.17 9.28 10.35
N LEU A 286 0.24 8.67 9.60
CA LEU A 286 -1.16 9.10 9.56
C LEU A 286 -1.85 9.04 10.94
N PRO A 287 -1.67 7.99 11.76
CA PRO A 287 -2.22 7.97 13.12
C PRO A 287 -1.74 9.16 13.98
N GLN A 288 -0.47 9.55 13.90
CA GLN A 288 0.04 10.70 14.65
C GLN A 288 -0.50 12.03 14.11
N LEU A 289 -0.66 12.18 12.79
CA LEU A 289 -1.29 13.37 12.21
C LEU A 289 -2.75 13.51 12.67
N ARG A 290 -3.52 12.41 12.68
CA ARG A 290 -4.90 12.40 13.18
C ARG A 290 -4.96 12.77 14.66
N ARG A 291 -4.05 12.22 15.48
CA ARG A 291 -3.92 12.57 16.89
C ARG A 291 -3.63 14.07 17.08
N ALA A 292 -2.65 14.61 16.36
CA ALA A 292 -2.31 16.03 16.44
C ALA A 292 -3.49 16.94 16.07
N MET A 293 -4.26 16.56 15.04
CA MET A 293 -5.47 17.31 14.64
C MET A 293 -6.58 17.25 15.69
N ALA A 294 -6.77 16.09 16.33
CA ALA A 294 -7.74 15.93 17.42
C ALA A 294 -7.35 16.79 18.64
N GLU A 295 -6.08 16.76 19.07
CA GLU A 295 -5.57 17.56 20.18
C GLU A 295 -5.69 19.08 19.90
N LYS A 296 -5.34 19.51 18.68
CA LYS A 296 -5.47 20.91 18.23
C LYS A 296 -6.92 21.40 18.27
N SER A 297 -7.89 20.53 17.97
CA SER A 297 -9.32 20.86 17.95
C SER A 297 -9.95 20.85 19.35
N ALA A 298 -9.35 20.11 20.30
CA ALA A 298 -9.84 19.97 21.68
C ALA A 298 -9.27 21.03 22.63
N SER A 299 -8.04 21.51 22.37
CA SER A 299 -7.48 22.70 23.02
C SER A 299 -8.35 23.92 22.76
#